data_AF-A0A382PL53-F1
#
_entry.id   AF-A0A382PL53-F1
#
_cell.length_a   1.000
_cell.length_b   1.000
_cell.length_c   1.000
_cell.angle_alpha   90.00
_cell.angle_beta   90.00
_cell.angle_gamma   90.00
#
_symmetry.space_group_name_H-M   'P 1'
#
loop_
_entity.id
_entity.type
_entity.pdbx_description
1 polymer ?
#
loop_
_entity_poly.entity_id
_entity_poly.type
_entity_poly.pdbx_seq_one_letter_code
_entity_poly.pdbx_strand_id
1 'polypeptide(L)'
;MQRFIKDFFHRWSLDQRSIAVISVIIFFSCDQRNGPGLADIDGDTITLNSFLPRYRSFLSKTHQTDNLSNRYALLNSLIDEKLILDHSDNMGILENPQIVLKKEQAYKQLLLNTYHDSKIIQKIKVTDSELRRLFTYYKTKLHVRHLYATDLETIRE
;
A
#
# COMPACT_ATOMS: atom_id res chain seq x y z
N MET A 1 66.23 8.93 -5.42
CA MET A 1 65.11 9.63 -6.08
C MET A 1 64.31 8.76 -7.06
N GLN A 2 64.90 7.77 -7.75
CA GLN A 2 64.18 6.92 -8.71
C GLN A 2 63.27 5.81 -8.11
N ARG A 3 63.53 5.33 -6.89
CA ARG A 3 62.66 4.32 -6.23
C ARG A 3 61.29 4.90 -5.81
N PHE A 4 61.29 6.11 -5.27
CA PHE A 4 60.08 6.80 -4.79
C PHE A 4 59.05 7.07 -5.91
N ILE A 5 59.52 7.33 -7.13
CA ILE A 5 58.66 7.60 -8.29
C ILE A 5 58.01 6.30 -8.81
N LYS A 6 58.72 5.16 -8.77
CA LYS A 6 58.17 3.86 -9.16
C LYS A 6 57.07 3.38 -8.20
N ASP A 7 57.26 3.57 -6.90
CA ASP A 7 56.26 3.18 -5.89
C ASP A 7 55.00 4.05 -5.97
N PHE A 8 55.15 5.34 -6.30
CA PHE A 8 54.04 6.26 -6.54
C PHE A 8 53.23 5.87 -7.79
N PHE A 9 53.90 5.51 -8.89
CA PHE A 9 53.24 5.06 -10.13
C PHE A 9 52.55 3.70 -9.96
N HIS A 10 53.15 2.78 -9.21
CA HIS A 10 52.55 1.48 -8.91
C HIS A 10 51.30 1.59 -8.03
N ARG A 11 51.33 2.43 -6.98
CA ARG A 11 50.16 2.73 -6.14
C ARG A 11 49.02 3.37 -6.95
N TRP A 12 49.33 4.33 -7.82
CA TRP A 12 48.33 4.97 -8.67
C TRP A 12 47.69 3.98 -9.68
N SER A 13 48.46 3.05 -10.26
CA SER A 13 47.91 2.02 -11.16
C SER A 13 47.10 0.93 -10.42
N LEU A 14 47.45 0.62 -9.17
CA LEU A 14 46.69 -0.31 -8.32
C LEU A 14 45.37 0.32 -7.87
N ASP A 15 45.37 1.61 -7.51
CA ASP A 15 44.15 2.34 -7.14
C ASP A 15 43.19 2.47 -8.34
N GLN A 16 43.70 2.75 -9.55
CA GLN A 16 42.88 2.74 -10.77
C GLN A 16 42.25 1.37 -11.08
N ARG A 17 43.00 0.28 -10.90
CA ARG A 17 42.47 -1.08 -11.07
C ARG A 17 41.41 -1.43 -10.02
N SER A 18 41.61 -0.97 -8.79
CA SER A 18 40.67 -1.17 -7.67
C SER A 18 39.35 -0.43 -7.92
N ILE A 19 39.42 0.83 -8.39
CA ILE A 19 38.26 1.66 -8.73
C ILE A 19 37.50 1.07 -9.93
N ALA A 20 38.21 0.55 -10.94
CA ALA A 20 37.59 -0.09 -12.10
C ALA A 20 36.83 -1.38 -11.70
N VAL A 21 37.38 -2.20 -10.81
CA VAL A 21 36.71 -3.43 -10.31
C VAL A 21 35.48 -3.07 -9.48
N ILE A 22 35.55 -2.06 -8.61
CA ILE A 22 34.40 -1.57 -7.83
C ILE A 22 33.31 -1.02 -8.76
N SER A 23 33.67 -0.30 -9.83
CA SER A 23 32.72 0.20 -10.82
C SER A 23 32.00 -0.95 -11.56
N VAL A 24 32.71 -2.02 -11.94
CA VAL A 24 32.11 -3.18 -12.62
C VAL A 24 31.15 -3.95 -11.70
N ILE A 25 31.46 -4.06 -10.41
CA ILE A 25 30.57 -4.73 -9.43
C ILE A 25 29.27 -3.94 -9.20
N ILE A 26 29.32 -2.60 -9.26
CA ILE A 26 28.15 -1.73 -9.11
C ILE A 26 27.20 -1.85 -10.33
N PHE A 27 27.74 -2.03 -11.55
CA PHE A 27 26.91 -2.20 -12.76
C PHE A 27 26.30 -3.60 -12.91
N PHE A 28 26.85 -4.63 -12.26
CA PHE A 28 26.31 -6.00 -12.29
C PHE A 28 25.30 -6.30 -11.17
N SER A 29 25.06 -5.38 -10.24
CA SER A 29 24.03 -5.52 -9.21
C SER A 29 22.64 -5.07 -9.69
N CYS A 30 22.32 -5.32 -10.95
CA CYS A 30 20.95 -5.24 -11.46
C CYS A 30 20.35 -6.66 -11.45
N ASP A 31 20.22 -7.25 -10.27
CA ASP A 31 19.43 -8.46 -10.08
C ASP A 31 17.95 -8.07 -10.27
N GLN A 32 17.42 -8.33 -11.46
CA GLN A 32 15.99 -8.19 -11.72
C GLN A 32 15.27 -9.18 -10.81
N ARG A 33 14.82 -8.69 -9.65
CA ARG A 33 13.90 -9.36 -8.72
C ARG A 33 12.51 -9.60 -9.32
N ASN A 34 12.43 -9.73 -10.64
CA ASN A 34 11.24 -9.91 -11.41
C ASN A 34 11.09 -11.41 -11.59
N GLY A 35 10.11 -11.98 -10.89
CA GLY A 35 9.68 -13.36 -11.14
C GLY A 35 9.19 -13.52 -12.58
N PRO A 36 8.86 -14.75 -13.01
CA PRO A 36 8.45 -15.02 -14.38
C PRO A 36 7.30 -14.10 -14.83
N GLY A 37 7.37 -13.61 -16.06
CA GLY A 37 6.31 -12.82 -16.68
C GLY A 37 5.04 -13.66 -16.89
N LEU A 38 3.89 -13.08 -16.58
CA LEU A 38 2.57 -13.69 -16.75
C LEU A 38 1.80 -13.10 -17.93
N ALA A 39 2.00 -11.81 -18.20
CA ALA A 39 1.43 -11.08 -19.33
C ALA A 39 2.35 -9.92 -19.71
N ASP A 40 2.29 -9.50 -20.97
CA ASP A 40 3.02 -8.33 -21.49
C ASP A 40 2.02 -7.41 -22.20
N ILE A 41 2.02 -6.13 -21.85
CA ILE A 41 1.16 -5.10 -22.42
C ILE A 41 2.04 -3.93 -22.83
N ASP A 42 2.19 -3.69 -24.14
CA ASP A 42 2.96 -2.58 -24.71
C ASP A 42 4.39 -2.41 -24.11
N GLY A 43 5.05 -3.52 -23.77
CA GLY A 43 6.39 -3.53 -23.18
C GLY A 43 6.43 -3.49 -21.64
N ASP A 44 5.27 -3.35 -20.99
CA ASP A 44 5.12 -3.50 -19.54
C ASP A 44 4.71 -4.94 -19.19
N THR A 45 5.59 -5.66 -18.50
CA THR A 45 5.34 -7.05 -18.10
C THR A 45 4.70 -7.15 -16.70
N ILE A 46 3.55 -7.80 -16.59
CA ILE A 46 2.98 -8.24 -15.30
C ILE A 46 3.75 -9.47 -14.84
N THR A 47 4.55 -9.32 -13.78
CA THR A 47 5.34 -10.42 -13.22
C THR A 47 4.56 -11.23 -12.18
N LEU A 48 4.97 -12.48 -11.97
CA LEU A 48 4.43 -13.34 -10.91
C LEU A 48 4.58 -12.70 -9.52
N ASN A 49 5.70 -12.02 -9.26
CA ASN A 49 5.97 -11.36 -8.00
C ASN A 49 5.01 -10.19 -7.73
N SER A 50 4.62 -9.43 -8.76
CA SER A 50 3.60 -8.39 -8.64
C SER A 50 2.18 -8.94 -8.55
N PHE A 51 1.91 -10.08 -9.19
CA PHE A 51 0.59 -10.70 -9.23
C PHE A 51 0.21 -11.37 -7.90
N LEU A 52 1.12 -12.14 -7.29
CA LEU A 52 0.81 -12.95 -6.12
C LEU A 52 0.25 -12.18 -4.91
N PRO A 53 0.80 -11.01 -4.50
CA PRO A 53 0.24 -10.24 -3.39
C PRO A 53 -1.18 -9.74 -3.69
N ARG A 54 -1.43 -9.30 -4.93
CA ARG A 54 -2.76 -8.86 -5.38
C ARG A 54 -3.74 -10.03 -5.40
N TYR A 55 -3.32 -11.20 -5.86
CA TYR A 55 -4.14 -12.40 -5.88
C TYR A 55 -4.51 -12.88 -4.48
N ARG A 56 -3.55 -12.88 -3.53
CA ARG A 56 -3.82 -13.19 -2.13
C ARG A 56 -4.82 -12.19 -1.52
N SER A 57 -4.65 -10.89 -1.80
CA SER A 57 -5.60 -9.89 -1.35
C SER A 57 -6.98 -10.07 -1.97
N PHE A 58 -7.07 -10.43 -3.25
CA PHE A 58 -8.32 -10.71 -3.94
C PHE A 58 -9.07 -11.85 -3.25
N LEU A 59 -8.44 -13.02 -3.10
CA LEU A 59 -9.04 -14.19 -2.45
C LEU A 59 -9.48 -13.88 -1.00
N SER A 60 -8.64 -13.16 -0.25
CA SER A 60 -8.95 -12.80 1.13
C SER A 60 -10.15 -11.86 1.26
N LYS A 61 -10.31 -10.90 0.34
CA LYS A 61 -11.40 -9.92 0.38
C LYS A 61 -12.71 -10.47 -0.17
N THR A 62 -12.64 -11.38 -1.13
CA THR A 62 -13.83 -12.01 -1.74
C THR A 62 -14.25 -13.30 -1.04
N HIS A 63 -13.48 -13.75 -0.05
CA HIS A 63 -13.66 -15.03 0.64
C HIS A 63 -13.69 -16.23 -0.32
N GLN A 64 -12.91 -16.16 -1.40
CA GLN A 64 -12.83 -17.20 -2.40
C GLN A 64 -11.60 -18.10 -2.19
N THR A 65 -11.69 -19.33 -2.69
CA THR A 65 -10.56 -20.27 -2.72
C THR A 65 -9.75 -20.11 -3.99
N ASP A 66 -8.50 -20.55 -3.94
CA ASP A 66 -7.63 -20.61 -5.12
C ASP A 66 -8.17 -21.59 -6.16
N ASN A 67 -8.27 -21.14 -7.40
CA ASN A 67 -8.61 -21.95 -8.56
C ASN A 67 -8.22 -21.24 -9.87
N LEU A 68 -8.19 -21.99 -10.97
CA LEU A 68 -7.78 -21.48 -12.28
C LEU A 68 -8.65 -20.31 -12.76
N SER A 69 -9.96 -20.40 -12.57
CA SER A 69 -10.90 -19.34 -12.98
C SER A 69 -10.58 -18.01 -12.28
N ASN A 70 -10.36 -18.05 -10.96
CA ASN A 70 -10.01 -16.88 -10.16
C ASN A 70 -8.65 -16.28 -10.57
N ARG A 71 -7.65 -17.13 -10.86
CA ARG A 71 -6.34 -16.66 -11.34
C ARG A 71 -6.48 -15.93 -12.67
N TYR A 72 -7.23 -16.52 -13.59
CA TYR A 72 -7.49 -15.95 -14.91
C TYR A 72 -8.29 -14.65 -14.82
N ALA A 73 -9.36 -14.63 -14.02
CA ALA A 73 -10.20 -13.45 -13.83
C ALA A 73 -9.40 -12.26 -13.28
N LEU A 74 -8.58 -12.48 -12.24
CA LEU A 74 -7.75 -11.39 -11.71
C LEU A 74 -6.69 -10.95 -12.72
N LEU A 75 -6.00 -11.88 -13.41
CA LEU A 75 -4.97 -11.51 -14.37
C LEU A 75 -5.54 -10.64 -15.50
N ASN A 76 -6.69 -11.03 -16.07
CA ASN A 76 -7.34 -10.24 -17.11
C ASN A 76 -7.85 -8.89 -16.57
N SER A 77 -8.39 -8.85 -15.35
CA SER A 77 -8.76 -7.57 -14.73
C SER A 77 -7.58 -6.62 -14.58
N LEU A 78 -6.36 -7.12 -14.33
CA LEU A 78 -5.14 -6.30 -14.25
C LEU A 78 -4.67 -5.83 -15.64
N ILE A 79 -4.85 -6.67 -16.67
CA ILE A 79 -4.60 -6.30 -18.07
C ILE A 79 -5.58 -5.18 -18.48
N ASP A 80 -6.88 -5.36 -18.21
CA ASP A 80 -7.91 -4.37 -18.50
C ASP A 80 -7.63 -3.05 -17.76
N GLU A 81 -7.27 -3.10 -16.48
CA GLU A 81 -6.87 -1.92 -15.70
C GLU A 81 -5.72 -1.17 -16.39
N LYS A 82 -4.67 -1.89 -16.81
CA LYS A 82 -3.51 -1.31 -17.49
C LYS A 82 -3.89 -0.64 -18.81
N LEU A 83 -4.67 -1.32 -19.66
CA LEU A 83 -5.14 -0.76 -20.93
C LEU A 83 -5.99 0.50 -20.73
N ILE A 84 -6.87 0.51 -19.73
CA ILE A 84 -7.71 1.67 -19.40
C ILE A 84 -6.85 2.85 -18.93
N LEU A 85 -5.85 2.60 -18.08
CA LEU A 85 -4.95 3.64 -17.58
C LEU A 85 -4.11 4.24 -18.70
N ASP A 86 -3.49 3.39 -19.53
CA ASP A 86 -2.66 3.85 -20.66
C ASP A 86 -3.50 4.67 -21.66
N HIS A 87 -4.75 4.28 -21.91
CA HIS A 87 -5.68 5.06 -22.72
C HIS A 87 -6.06 6.40 -22.07
N SER A 88 -6.28 6.41 -20.75
CA SER A 88 -6.65 7.60 -19.99
C SER A 88 -5.55 8.65 -19.98
N ASP A 89 -4.29 8.21 -19.88
CA ASP A 89 -3.11 9.07 -19.91
C ASP A 89 -2.97 9.74 -21.29
N ASN A 90 -3.17 8.97 -22.37
CA ASN A 90 -3.18 9.51 -23.74
C ASN A 90 -4.28 10.56 -23.98
N MET A 91 -5.38 10.50 -23.24
CA MET A 91 -6.49 11.45 -23.32
C MET A 91 -6.33 12.69 -22.43
N GLY A 92 -5.27 12.79 -21.62
CA GLY A 92 -5.08 13.92 -20.69
C GLY A 92 -6.16 13.97 -19.60
N ILE A 93 -6.64 12.81 -19.15
CA ILE A 93 -7.69 12.73 -18.12
C ILE A 93 -7.14 13.17 -16.75
N LEU A 94 -5.84 13.02 -16.52
CA LEU A 94 -5.19 13.37 -15.25
C LEU A 94 -5.23 14.87 -14.96
N GLU A 95 -5.26 15.71 -16.00
CA GLU A 95 -5.35 17.17 -15.91
C GLU A 95 -6.78 17.67 -15.66
N ASN A 96 -7.78 16.79 -15.75
CA ASN A 96 -9.17 17.16 -15.53
C ASN A 96 -9.35 17.67 -14.07
N PRO A 97 -9.86 18.89 -13.85
CA PRO A 97 -10.01 19.46 -12.51
C PRO A 97 -10.81 18.57 -11.54
N GLN A 98 -11.83 17.86 -12.04
CA GLN A 98 -12.63 16.95 -11.21
C GLN A 98 -11.83 15.73 -10.74
N ILE A 99 -10.94 15.21 -11.59
CA ILE A 99 -10.06 14.09 -11.25
C ILE A 99 -9.00 14.53 -10.24
N VAL A 100 -8.39 15.71 -10.45
CA VAL A 100 -7.44 16.30 -9.52
C VAL A 100 -8.05 16.47 -8.13
N LEU A 101 -9.26 17.04 -8.05
CA LEU A 101 -9.98 17.20 -6.77
C LEU A 101 -10.26 15.86 -6.09
N LYS A 102 -10.74 14.86 -6.84
CA LYS A 102 -10.99 13.51 -6.28
C LYS A 102 -9.71 12.84 -5.79
N LYS A 103 -8.61 12.99 -6.53
CA LYS A 103 -7.29 12.47 -6.13
C LYS A 103 -6.83 13.10 -4.82
N GLU A 104 -6.99 14.40 -4.67
CA GLU A 104 -6.63 15.12 -3.43
C GLU A 104 -7.49 14.67 -2.24
N GLN A 105 -8.81 14.51 -2.44
CA GLN A 105 -9.72 14.00 -1.41
C GLN A 105 -9.34 12.57 -0.97
N ALA A 106 -9.09 11.68 -1.92
CA ALA A 106 -8.66 10.31 -1.64
C ALA A 106 -7.33 10.28 -0.87
N TYR A 107 -6.37 11.14 -1.25
CA TYR A 107 -5.10 11.27 -0.55
C TYR A 107 -5.27 11.75 0.90
N LYS A 108 -6.07 12.81 1.12
CA LYS A 108 -6.37 13.31 2.48
C LYS A 108 -7.04 12.25 3.34
N GLN A 109 -8.00 11.50 2.78
CA GLN A 109 -8.66 10.42 3.50
C GLN A 109 -7.67 9.29 3.87
N LEU A 110 -6.80 8.90 2.93
CA LEU A 110 -5.77 7.90 3.19
C LEU A 110 -4.84 8.34 4.33
N LEU A 111 -4.45 9.62 4.35
CA LEU A 111 -3.61 10.18 5.42
C LEU A 111 -4.32 10.14 6.78
N LEU A 112 -5.59 10.54 6.83
CA LEU A 112 -6.40 10.52 8.06
C LEU A 112 -6.57 9.09 8.59
N ASN A 113 -6.91 8.13 7.71
CA ASN A 113 -7.05 6.72 8.09
C ASN A 113 -5.72 6.16 8.62
N THR A 114 -4.62 6.41 7.92
CA THR A 114 -3.30 5.95 8.33
C THR A 114 -2.91 6.53 9.70
N TYR A 115 -3.19 7.80 9.94
CA TYR A 115 -2.95 8.43 11.24
C TYR A 115 -3.83 7.85 12.34
N HIS A 116 -5.13 7.66 12.06
CA HIS A 116 -6.08 7.07 12.99
C HIS A 116 -5.60 5.67 13.43
N ASP A 117 -5.25 4.82 12.48
CA ASP A 117 -4.85 3.43 12.76
C ASP A 117 -3.52 3.34 13.48
N SER A 118 -2.54 4.18 13.11
CA SER A 118 -1.19 4.14 13.67
C SER A 118 -1.04 4.92 14.98
N LYS A 119 -1.85 5.95 15.24
CA LYS A 119 -1.66 6.86 16.40
C LYS A 119 -2.85 6.90 17.35
N ILE A 120 -4.06 6.69 16.88
CA ILE A 120 -5.27 6.76 17.72
C ILE A 120 -5.60 5.37 18.24
N ILE A 121 -5.85 4.40 17.35
CA ILE A 121 -6.23 3.03 17.73
C ILE A 121 -5.18 2.41 18.67
N GLN A 122 -3.89 2.59 18.38
CA GLN A 122 -2.82 2.04 19.22
C GLN A 122 -2.80 2.58 20.66
N LYS A 123 -3.39 3.75 20.92
CA LYS A 123 -3.48 4.33 22.26
C LYS A 123 -4.72 3.89 23.03
N ILE A 124 -5.73 3.36 22.34
CA ILE A 124 -6.96 2.90 22.97
C ILE A 124 -6.64 1.63 23.76
N LYS A 125 -6.81 1.70 25.07
CA LYS A 125 -6.71 0.55 25.97
C LYS A 125 -8.12 0.22 26.44
N VAL A 126 -8.56 -1.00 26.17
CA VAL A 126 -9.85 -1.50 26.61
C VAL A 126 -9.62 -2.45 27.78
N THR A 127 -10.33 -2.22 28.89
CA THR A 127 -10.24 -3.09 30.07
C THR A 127 -11.27 -4.21 30.03
N ASP A 128 -10.98 -5.32 30.72
CA ASP A 128 -11.92 -6.44 30.85
C ASP A 128 -13.25 -6.03 31.48
N SER A 129 -13.25 -5.08 32.41
CA SER A 129 -14.48 -4.59 33.05
C SER A 129 -15.37 -3.84 32.07
N GLU A 130 -14.77 -3.03 31.18
CA GLU A 130 -15.49 -2.34 30.10
C GLU A 130 -16.07 -3.33 29.09
N LEU A 131 -15.30 -4.34 28.69
CA LEU A 131 -15.78 -5.40 27.78
C LEU A 131 -16.94 -6.19 28.40
N ARG A 132 -16.82 -6.59 29.68
CA ARG A 132 -17.89 -7.29 30.40
C ARG A 132 -19.14 -6.42 30.49
N ARG A 133 -18.99 -5.14 30.83
CA ARG A 133 -20.12 -4.18 30.90
C ARG A 133 -20.81 -4.03 29.54
N LEU A 134 -20.03 -3.86 28.47
CA LEU A 134 -20.56 -3.77 27.10
C LEU A 134 -21.31 -5.04 26.71
N PHE A 135 -20.76 -6.21 27.01
CA PHE A 135 -21.42 -7.49 26.74
C PHE A 135 -22.77 -7.60 27.48
N THR A 136 -22.81 -7.24 28.76
CA THR A 136 -24.06 -7.22 29.54
C THR A 136 -25.08 -6.28 28.91
N TYR A 137 -24.69 -5.05 28.53
CA TYR A 137 -25.60 -4.11 27.89
C TYR A 137 -26.12 -4.63 26.55
N TYR A 138 -25.25 -5.21 25.73
CA TYR A 138 -25.64 -5.81 24.44
C TYR A 138 -26.66 -6.95 24.59
N LYS A 139 -26.66 -7.65 25.73
CA LYS A 139 -27.61 -8.73 26.04
C LYS A 139 -28.83 -8.28 26.85
N THR A 140 -28.88 -7.04 27.29
CA THR A 140 -29.97 -6.52 28.11
C THR A 140 -30.97 -5.79 27.24
N LYS A 141 -32.24 -6.18 27.31
CA LYS A 141 -33.35 -5.41 26.73
C LYS A 141 -34.01 -4.60 27.84
N LEU A 142 -34.17 -3.30 27.62
CA LEU A 142 -34.84 -2.40 28.56
C LEU A 142 -36.14 -1.91 27.93
N HIS A 143 -37.24 -2.00 28.70
CA HIS A 143 -38.48 -1.32 28.36
C HIS A 143 -38.56 -0.07 29.22
N VAL A 144 -38.41 1.10 28.60
CA VAL A 144 -38.32 2.39 29.28
C VAL A 144 -39.43 3.30 28.78
N ARG A 145 -40.10 4.00 29.71
CA ARG A 145 -40.90 5.18 29.41
C ARG A 145 -40.14 6.38 29.96
N HIS A 146 -39.98 7.41 29.15
CA HIS A 146 -39.36 8.66 29.58
C HIS A 146 -40.31 9.82 29.29
N LEU A 147 -40.26 10.82 30.14
CA LEU A 147 -40.89 12.12 29.92
C LEU A 147 -39.75 13.12 29.80
N TYR A 148 -39.76 13.92 28.74
CA TYR A 148 -38.75 14.93 28.48
C TYR A 148 -39.31 16.30 28.82
N ALA A 149 -38.51 17.11 29.52
CA ALA A 149 -38.74 18.53 29.67
C ALA A 149 -37.41 19.27 29.57
N THR A 150 -37.49 20.55 29.21
CA THR A 150 -36.33 21.42 28.99
C THR A 150 -35.63 21.81 30.28
N ASP A 151 -36.35 21.82 31.40
CA ASP A 151 -35.87 22.22 32.71
C ASP A 151 -36.70 21.53 33.81
N LEU A 152 -36.27 21.66 35.07
CA LEU A 152 -36.92 20.99 36.20
C LEU A 152 -38.28 21.62 36.59
N GLU A 153 -38.53 22.87 36.21
CA GLU A 153 -39.77 23.57 36.57
C GLU A 153 -40.91 23.11 35.65
N THR A 154 -40.65 22.94 34.35
CA THR A 154 -41.61 22.42 33.36
C THR A 154 -42.05 20.97 33.57
N ILE A 155 -41.36 20.21 34.44
CA ILE A 155 -41.76 18.84 34.85
C ILE A 155 -42.85 18.86 35.94
N ARG A 156 -42.97 19.97 36.67
CA ARG A 156 -43.80 20.05 37.89
C ARG A 156 -45.23 20.56 37.64
N GLU A 157 -45.52 21.05 36.45
CA GLU A 157 -46.88 21.43 36.00
C GLU A 157 -47.66 20.24 35.44
#